data_AF-A0A7I2YQQ8-F1
#
_entry.id   AF-A0A7I2YQQ8-F1
#
_cell.length_a   1.000
_cell.length_b   1.000
_cell.length_c   1.000
_cell.angle_alpha   90.00
_cell.angle_beta   90.00
_cell.angle_gamma   90.00
#
_symmetry.space_group_name_H-M   'P 1'
#
loop_
_entity.id
_entity.type
_entity.pdbx_description
1 polymer ?
#
loop_
_entity_poly.entity_id
_entity_poly.type
_entity_poly.pdbx_seq_one_letter_code
_entity_poly.pdbx_strand_id
1 'polypeptide(L)' 'EIHRKVMSQNFTNCHTKIRHVDAHATLNDGVVVQVMGLLSNNNQVVKFSVFIFLTVFIFRTVV' A
#
# COMPACT_ATOMS: atom_id res chain seq x y z
N GLU A 1 -2.99 0.78 17.42
CA GLU A 1 -1.63 1.24 17.07
C GLU A 1 -1.48 1.72 15.62
N ILE A 2 -1.84 0.92 14.61
CA ILE A 2 -1.72 1.31 13.18
C ILE A 2 -2.46 2.62 12.89
N HIS A 3 -3.71 2.76 13.34
CA HIS A 3 -4.49 3.99 13.17
C HIS A 3 -3.75 5.22 13.72
N ARG A 4 -3.16 5.10 14.91
CA ARG A 4 -2.38 6.19 15.54
C ARG A 4 -1.13 6.52 14.72
N LYS A 5 -0.42 5.50 14.22
CA LYS A 5 0.76 5.68 13.37
C LYS A 5 0.39 6.35 12.05
N VAL A 6 -0.69 5.93 11.39
CA VAL A 6 -1.19 6.53 10.15
C VAL A 6 -1.55 8.00 10.37
N MET A 7 -2.28 8.31 11.44
CA MET A 7 -2.63 9.70 11.77
C MET A 7 -1.38 10.55 12.06
N SER A 8 -0.35 9.99 12.71
CA SER A 8 0.90 10.72 13.00
C SER A 8 1.75 11.06 11.75
N GLN A 9 1.49 10.43 10.60
CA GLN A 9 2.19 10.72 9.35
C GLN A 9 1.63 11.95 8.62
N ASN A 10 0.49 12.50 9.07
CA ASN A 10 -0.13 13.71 8.53
C ASN A 10 -0.25 13.70 7.00
N PHE A 11 -0.82 12.63 6.43
CA PHE A 11 -1.08 12.56 4.99
C PHE A 11 -2.07 13.66 4.57
N THR A 12 -1.59 14.61 3.77
CA THR A 12 -2.37 15.74 3.26
C THR A 12 -2.05 15.91 1.79
N ASN A 13 -3.07 15.91 0.93
CA ASN A 13 -2.88 15.96 -0.53
C ASN A 13 -1.88 14.89 -1.03
N CYS A 14 -2.13 13.64 -0.63
CA CYS A 14 -1.26 12.51 -0.98
C CYS A 14 -1.56 12.03 -2.41
N HIS A 15 -0.53 11.99 -3.26
CA HIS A 15 -0.63 11.53 -4.65
C HIS A 15 0.18 10.26 -4.83
N THR A 16 -0.40 9.24 -5.45
CA THR A 16 0.29 8.00 -5.75
C THR A 16 0.30 7.75 -7.25
N LYS A 17 1.43 7.33 -7.80
CA LYS A 17 1.58 6.87 -9.18
C LYS A 17 2.06 5.43 -9.18
N ILE A 18 1.13 4.51 -9.43
CA ILE A 18 1.42 3.08 -9.54
C ILE A 18 2.04 2.82 -10.92
N ARG A 19 3.14 2.07 -10.95
CA ARG A 19 3.84 1.69 -12.18
C ARG A 19 3.64 0.22 -12.53
N HIS A 20 3.71 -0.65 -11.53
CA HIS A 20 3.62 -2.08 -11.72
C HIS A 20 2.91 -2.71 -10.53
N VAL A 21 2.06 -3.70 -10.81
CA VAL A 21 1.34 -4.49 -9.80
C VAL A 21 1.45 -5.94 -10.19
N ASP A 22 2.00 -6.76 -9.29
CA ASP A 22 1.98 -8.21 -9.42
C ASP A 22 1.13 -8.81 -8.30
N ALA A 23 0.40 -9.88 -8.61
CA ALA A 23 -0.38 -10.63 -7.64
C ALA A 23 -0.15 -12.14 -7.82
N HIS A 24 0.10 -12.83 -6.72
CA HIS A 24 0.37 -14.27 -6.72
C HIS A 24 -0.43 -14.96 -5.62
N ALA A 25 -1.05 -16.09 -5.94
CA ALA A 25 -1.71 -16.94 -4.95
C ALA A 25 -0.67 -17.56 -4.01
N THR A 26 -0.98 -17.64 -2.72
CA THR A 26 -0.16 -18.31 -1.72
C THR A 26 -0.81 -19.59 -1.23
N LEU A 27 -0.04 -20.40 -0.51
CA LEU A 27 -0.60 -21.47 0.31
C LEU A 27 -1.68 -20.88 1.25
N ASN A 28 -2.76 -21.64 1.48
CA ASN A 28 -3.90 -21.24 2.32
C ASN A 28 -4.82 -20.15 1.74
N ASP A 29 -5.06 -20.17 0.42
CA ASP A 29 -5.96 -19.26 -0.32
C ASP A 29 -5.65 -17.77 -0.13
N GLY A 30 -4.42 -17.44 0.24
CA GLY A 30 -3.95 -16.07 0.35
C GLY A 30 -3.53 -15.51 -1.00
N VAL A 31 -3.45 -14.18 -1.09
CA VAL A 31 -2.90 -13.48 -2.24
C VAL A 31 -1.82 -12.51 -1.75
N VAL A 32 -0.63 -12.61 -2.33
CA VAL A 32 0.46 -11.65 -2.15
C VAL A 32 0.38 -10.67 -3.30
N VAL A 33 0.30 -9.38 -2.98
CA VAL A 33 0.30 -8.29 -3.95
C VAL A 33 1.56 -7.46 -3.75
N GLN A 34 2.31 -7.27 -4.82
CA GLN A 34 3.47 -6.39 -4.88
C GLN A 34 3.12 -5.18 -5.73
N VAL A 35 3.19 -3.99 -5.12
CA VAL A 35 2.93 -2.72 -5.81
C VAL A 35 4.20 -1.90 -5.88
N MET A 36 4.60 -1.53 -7.09
CA MET A 36 5.67 -0.58 -7.35
C MET A 36 5.08 0.74 -7.84
N GLY A 37 5.53 1.84 -7.25
CA GLY A 37 5.04 3.16 -7.58
C GLY A 37 5.80 4.27 -6.87
N LEU A 38 5.35 5.50 -7.10
CA LEU A 38 5.78 6.68 -6.37
C LEU A 38 4.65 7.15 -5.47
N LEU A 39 4.98 7.61 -4.27
CA LEU A 39 4.05 8.28 -3.37
C LEU A 39 4.57 9.71 -3.11
N SER A 40 3.66 10.66 -3.02
CA SER A 40 3.95 12.04 -2.68
C SER A 40 3.00 12.48 -1.59
N ASN A 41 3.50 13.15 -0.57
CA ASN A 41 2.70 13.75 0.48
C ASN A 41 2.94 15.26 0.45
N ASN A 42 1.89 16.06 0.32
CA ASN A 42 1.98 17.52 0.25
C ASN A 42 2.96 18.03 -0.83
N ASN A 43 2.89 17.46 -2.03
CA ASN A 43 3.77 17.71 -3.18
C ASN A 43 5.26 17.44 -2.94
N GLN A 44 5.64 16.99 -1.74
CA GLN A 44 6.96 16.44 -1.50
C GLN A 44 7.00 15.01 -2.00
N VAL A 45 7.93 14.73 -2.91
CA VAL A 45 8.09 13.40 -3.48
C VAL A 45 8.87 12.55 -2.49
N VAL A 46 8.19 11.65 -1.79
CA VAL A 46 8.88 10.59 -1.06
C VAL A 46 9.28 9.52 -2.07
N LYS A 47 10.54 9.57 -2.50
CA LYS A 47 11.13 8.51 -3.33
C LYS A 47 11.56 7.37 -2.41
N PHE A 48 10.70 6.37 -2.18
CA PHE A 48 11.22 5.03 -1.93
C PHE A 48 10.24 3.91 -2.26
N SER A 49 10.86 2.82 -2.67
CA SER A 49 10.35 1.64 -3.36
C SER A 49 9.76 0.59 -2.42
N VAL A 50 8.88 -0.24 -3.01
CA VAL A 50 8.36 -1.54 -2.53
C VAL A 50 7.47 -1.46 -1.28
N PHE A 51 6.15 -1.35 -1.52
CA PHE A 51 5.18 -1.77 -0.51
C PHE A 51 5.04 -3.30 -0.58
N ILE A 52 5.80 -4.01 0.26
CA ILE A 52 5.43 -5.35 0.70
C ILE A 52 4.57 -5.15 1.94
N PHE A 53 3.25 -5.22 1.78
CA PHE A 53 2.38 -5.57 2.88
C PHE A 53 1.60 -6.83 2.49
N LEU A 54 2.16 -7.91 3.00
CA LEU A 54 1.59 -9.24 3.14
C LEU A 54 0.11 -9.12 3.57
N THR A 55 -0.72 -9.91 2.89
CA THR A 55 -2.12 -10.18 3.22
C THR A 55 -3.08 -9.03 2.96
N VAL A 56 -3.68 -9.05 1.75
CA VAL A 56 -5.01 -8.49 1.52
C VAL A 56 -6.00 -9.25 2.42
N PHE A 57 -6.12 -8.85 3.68
CA PHE A 57 -7.31 -9.14 4.51
C PHE A 57 -8.42 -8.11 4.25
N ILE A 58 -8.26 -7.27 3.21
CA ILE A 58 -9.21 -6.20 2.88
C ILE A 58 -10.32 -6.67 1.92
N PHE A 59 -10.15 -7.78 1.17
CA PHE A 59 -11.16 -8.19 0.18
C PHE A 59 -12.19 -9.24 0.64
N ARG A 60 -12.09 -9.77 1.87
CA ARG A 60 -13.18 -10.60 2.44
C ARG A 60 -14.20 -9.78 3.24
N THR A 61 -14.01 -8.46 3.34
CA THR A 61 -14.90 -7.55 4.10
C THR A 61 -15.51 -6.44 3.23
N VAL A 62 -15.13 -6.29 1.95
CA VAL A 62 -15.63 -5.19 1.09
C VAL A 62 -16.18 -5.65 -0.27
N VAL A 63 -16.55 -6.93 -0.39
CA VAL A 63 -17.50 -7.41 -1.41
C VAL A 63 -18.51 -8.32 -0.74
#